data_AF-A0AAQ4EFP5-F1
#
_entry.id   AF-A0AAQ4EFP5-F1
#
_cell.length_a   1.000
_cell.length_b   1.000
_cell.length_c   1.000
_cell.angle_alpha   90.00
_cell.angle_beta   90.00
_cell.angle_gamma   90.00
#
_symmetry.space_group_name_H-M   'P 1'
#
loop_
_entity.id
_entity.type
_entity.pdbx_description
1 polymer ?
#
loop_
_entity_poly.entity_id
_entity_poly.type
_entity_poly.pdbx_seq_one_letter_code
_entity_poly.pdbx_strand_id
1 'polypeptide(L)'
;MAATAVSLESLFLQLLGRLDSAGRCTSTSSYKRRSLRAEIRSLELWRAVIGECLATFFYVFLVCGAHVSWPGFAEPSVLGIALTAGAAAATLVQCYGHISGAHMNPAVTLATFATRKVSSLRTLLYVTAQCGGAIAGAALLYG
;
A
#
# COMPACT_ATOMS: atom_id res chain seq x y z
N MET A 1 -26.51 41.91 -15.97
CA MET A 1 -25.20 41.67 -15.31
C MET A 1 -25.48 41.24 -13.87
N ALA A 2 -25.72 39.95 -13.64
CA ALA A 2 -26.00 39.41 -12.30
C ALA A 2 -25.57 37.94 -12.25
N ALA A 3 -24.25 37.71 -12.11
CA ALA A 3 -23.70 36.38 -11.88
C ALA A 3 -23.52 36.17 -10.37
N THR A 4 -24.60 35.63 -9.80
CA THR A 4 -24.77 34.83 -8.58
C THR A 4 -23.55 34.58 -7.69
N ALA A 5 -23.64 35.04 -6.44
CA ALA A 5 -22.91 34.50 -5.30
C ALA A 5 -23.29 33.01 -5.11
N VAL A 6 -22.32 32.12 -5.26
CA VAL A 6 -22.47 30.69 -4.91
C VAL A 6 -22.52 30.63 -3.38
N SER A 7 -23.73 30.52 -2.82
CA SER A 7 -23.94 30.48 -1.37
C SER A 7 -23.26 29.24 -0.77
N LEU A 8 -22.60 29.39 0.39
CA LEU A 8 -21.81 28.35 1.06
C LEU A 8 -22.61 27.05 1.29
N GLU A 9 -23.93 27.17 1.47
CA GLU A 9 -24.87 26.04 1.54
C GLU A 9 -24.89 25.17 0.28
N SER A 10 -24.82 25.78 -0.91
CA SER A 10 -24.84 25.03 -2.18
C SER A 10 -23.56 24.21 -2.39
N LEU A 11 -22.42 24.74 -1.93
CA LEU A 11 -21.13 24.04 -1.98
C LEU A 11 -21.08 22.91 -0.94
N PHE A 12 -21.60 23.15 0.26
CA PHE A 12 -21.71 22.12 1.31
C PHE A 12 -22.63 20.98 0.88
N LEU A 13 -23.79 21.29 0.30
CA LEU A 13 -24.72 20.27 -0.22
C LEU A 13 -24.15 19.51 -1.42
N GLN A 14 -23.38 20.16 -2.30
CA GLN A 14 -22.65 19.47 -3.37
C GLN A 14 -21.57 18.54 -2.82
N LEU A 15 -20.85 18.95 -1.78
CA LEU A 15 -19.82 18.14 -1.12
C LEU A 15 -20.43 16.94 -0.41
N LEU A 16 -21.53 17.14 0.32
CA LEU A 16 -22.29 16.06 0.96
C LEU A 16 -22.86 15.07 -0.08
N GLY A 17 -23.38 15.55 -1.21
CA GLY A 17 -23.84 14.68 -2.29
C GLY A 17 -22.72 13.85 -2.92
N ARG A 18 -21.51 14.41 -3.04
CA ARG A 18 -20.31 13.69 -3.50
C ARG A 18 -19.81 12.68 -2.46
N LEU A 19 -19.88 13.01 -1.18
CA LEU A 19 -19.51 12.09 -0.09
C LEU A 19 -20.50 10.92 0.03
N ASP A 20 -21.80 11.15 -0.11
CA ASP A 20 -22.82 10.10 -0.11
C ASP A 20 -22.71 9.20 -1.35
N SER A 21 -22.34 9.77 -2.50
CA SER A 21 -22.01 9.02 -3.72
C SER A 21 -20.72 8.19 -3.57
N ALA A 22 -19.71 8.71 -2.86
CA ALA A 22 -18.50 7.97 -2.53
C ALA A 22 -18.78 6.84 -1.52
N GLY A 23 -19.69 7.05 -0.57
CA GLY A 23 -20.12 6.05 0.41
C GLY A 23 -20.81 4.84 -0.24
N ARG A 24 -21.66 5.07 -1.26
CA ARG A 24 -22.33 3.98 -2.00
C ARG A 24 -21.39 3.10 -2.82
N CYS A 25 -20.24 3.63 -3.27
CA CYS A 25 -19.24 2.84 -4.00
C CYS A 25 -18.41 1.89 -3.12
N THR A 26 -18.61 1.90 -1.79
CA THR A 26 -17.91 0.98 -0.88
C THR A 26 -18.69 -0.31 -0.59
N SER A 27 -19.88 -0.49 -1.19
CA SER A 27 -20.76 -1.62 -0.90
C SER A 27 -20.57 -2.79 -1.87
N THR A 28 -20.16 -3.92 -1.30
CA THR A 28 -20.32 -5.30 -1.80
C THR A 28 -19.49 -5.75 -3.02
N SER A 29 -18.17 -5.89 -2.83
CA SER A 29 -17.44 -6.92 -3.58
C SER A 29 -17.84 -8.29 -3.03
N SER A 30 -18.77 -8.95 -3.73
CA SER A 30 -19.10 -10.36 -3.53
C SER A 30 -17.85 -11.19 -3.85
N TYR A 31 -17.01 -11.44 -2.83
CA TYR A 31 -15.83 -12.29 -2.91
C TYR A 31 -16.28 -13.74 -3.13
N LYS A 32 -16.52 -14.10 -4.40
CA LYS A 32 -16.76 -15.48 -4.81
C LYS A 32 -15.52 -16.28 -4.40
N ARG A 33 -15.61 -17.06 -3.32
CA ARG A 33 -14.55 -17.99 -2.87
C ARG A 33 -14.14 -18.86 -4.05
N ARG A 34 -13.07 -18.49 -4.76
CA ARG A 34 -12.37 -19.43 -5.63
C ARG A 34 -11.79 -20.51 -4.71
N SER A 35 -11.89 -21.77 -5.13
CA SER A 35 -11.28 -22.89 -4.42
C SER A 35 -9.80 -22.58 -4.15
N LEU A 36 -9.34 -22.67 -2.89
CA LEU A 36 -7.96 -22.35 -2.50
C LEU A 36 -6.92 -23.07 -3.37
N ARG A 37 -7.23 -24.30 -3.83
CA ARG A 37 -6.37 -25.09 -4.73
C ARG A 37 -6.25 -24.48 -6.13
N ALA A 38 -7.30 -23.82 -6.61
CA ALA A 38 -7.27 -23.10 -7.88
C ALA A 38 -6.52 -21.76 -7.77
N GLU A 39 -6.56 -21.12 -6.60
CA GLU A 39 -5.83 -19.88 -6.33
C GLU A 39 -4.31 -20.14 -6.24
N ILE A 40 -3.87 -21.20 -5.56
CA ILE A 40 -2.45 -21.59 -5.45
C ILE A 40 -1.82 -21.92 -6.81
N ARG A 41 -2.60 -22.49 -7.74
CA ARG A 41 -2.14 -22.81 -9.09
C ARG A 41 -2.12 -21.61 -10.03
N SER A 42 -2.58 -20.44 -9.59
CA SER A 42 -2.57 -19.25 -10.43
C SER A 42 -1.19 -18.58 -10.43
N LEU A 43 -0.69 -18.26 -11.63
CA LEU A 43 0.55 -17.50 -11.79
C LEU A 43 0.42 -16.08 -11.19
N GLU A 44 -0.79 -15.53 -11.17
CA GLU A 44 -1.10 -14.24 -10.56
C GLU A 44 -0.79 -14.20 -9.06
N LEU A 45 -1.06 -15.28 -8.32
CA LEU A 45 -0.72 -15.35 -6.89
C LEU A 45 0.78 -15.24 -6.69
N TRP A 46 1.56 -16.06 -7.39
CA TRP A 46 3.02 -16.09 -7.25
C TRP A 46 3.66 -14.77 -7.70
N ARG A 47 3.19 -14.18 -8.80
CA ARG A 47 3.59 -12.83 -9.24
C ARG A 47 3.32 -11.79 -8.15
N ALA A 48 2.16 -11.88 -7.51
CA ALA A 48 1.79 -10.97 -6.43
C ALA A 48 2.63 -11.18 -5.15
N VAL A 49 2.92 -12.42 -4.76
CA VAL A 49 3.79 -12.73 -3.61
C VAL A 49 5.21 -12.21 -3.82
N ILE A 50 5.78 -12.43 -5.01
CA ILE A 50 7.10 -11.89 -5.36
C ILE A 50 7.05 -10.35 -5.40
N GLY A 51 5.96 -9.78 -5.92
CA GLY A 51 5.72 -8.34 -5.91
C GLY A 51 5.73 -7.75 -4.50
N GLU A 52 5.03 -8.36 -3.53
CA GLU A 52 5.04 -7.93 -2.13
C GLU A 52 6.41 -8.06 -1.47
N CYS A 53 7.15 -9.13 -1.76
CA CYS A 53 8.51 -9.31 -1.27
C CYS A 53 9.44 -8.19 -1.76
N LEU A 54 9.47 -7.95 -3.07
CA LEU A 54 10.32 -6.92 -3.68
C LEU A 54 9.91 -5.52 -3.27
N ALA A 55 8.61 -5.24 -3.23
CA ALA A 55 8.10 -3.94 -2.81
C ALA A 55 8.51 -3.65 -1.35
N THR A 56 8.35 -4.62 -0.44
CA THR A 56 8.75 -4.44 0.96
C THR A 56 10.27 -4.33 1.11
N PHE A 57 11.04 -5.08 0.32
CA PHE A 57 12.49 -4.98 0.26
C PHE A 57 12.95 -3.56 -0.08
N PHE A 58 12.47 -2.98 -1.19
CA PHE A 58 12.85 -1.64 -1.61
C PHE A 58 12.34 -0.58 -0.61
N TYR A 59 11.14 -0.76 -0.07
CA TYR A 59 10.59 0.16 0.91
C TYR A 59 11.47 0.25 2.16
N VAL A 60 11.83 -0.90 2.76
CA VAL A 60 12.67 -0.93 3.96
C VAL A 60 14.08 -0.42 3.64
N PHE A 61 14.67 -0.83 2.52
CA PHE A 61 15.99 -0.35 2.11
C PHE A 61 16.06 1.18 2.00
N LEU A 62 15.09 1.79 1.29
CA LEU A 62 15.06 3.24 1.08
C LEU A 62 14.73 4.01 2.36
N VAL A 63 13.74 3.55 3.14
CA VAL A 63 13.30 4.25 4.36
C VAL A 63 14.33 4.13 5.46
N CYS A 64 14.88 2.94 5.72
CA CYS A 64 15.95 2.78 6.70
C CYS A 64 17.23 3.49 6.25
N GLY A 65 17.57 3.44 4.95
CA GLY A 65 18.73 4.15 4.41
C GLY A 65 18.64 5.67 4.57
N ALA A 66 17.44 6.24 4.51
CA ALA A 66 17.20 7.66 4.78
C ALA A 66 17.41 8.06 6.25
N HIS A 67 17.40 7.10 7.18
CA HIS A 67 17.67 7.35 8.60
C HIS A 67 19.14 7.16 8.98
N VAL A 68 19.96 6.55 8.11
CA VAL A 68 21.38 6.35 8.39
C VAL A 68 22.14 7.67 8.24
N SER A 69 22.93 8.02 9.25
CA SER A 69 23.85 9.15 9.18
C SER A 69 25.14 8.72 8.47
N TRP A 70 25.37 9.29 7.30
CA TRP A 70 26.53 8.96 6.46
C TRP A 70 27.70 9.91 6.74
N PRO A 71 28.94 9.40 6.90
CA PRO A 71 30.11 10.25 7.11
C PRO A 71 30.29 11.26 5.96
N GLY A 72 30.46 12.54 6.30
CA GLY A 72 30.64 13.60 5.31
C GLY A 72 29.35 14.19 4.73
N PHE A 73 28.18 13.73 5.18
CA PHE A 73 26.88 14.32 4.86
C PHE A 73 26.26 14.98 6.09
N ALA A 74 25.30 15.89 5.85
CA ALA A 74 24.51 16.48 6.93
C ALA A 74 23.60 15.43 7.57
N GLU A 75 23.29 15.62 8.85
CA GLU A 75 22.36 14.73 9.57
C GLU A 75 20.99 14.66 8.87
N PRO A 76 20.36 13.47 8.85
CA PRO A 76 19.05 13.28 8.23
C PRO A 76 18.00 14.26 8.78
N SER A 77 17.45 15.09 7.90
CA SER A 77 16.33 15.97 8.28
C SER A 77 15.03 15.18 8.37
N VAL A 78 14.18 15.51 9.36
CA VAL A 78 12.86 14.88 9.52
C VAL A 78 12.01 15.04 8.25
N LEU A 79 12.11 16.19 7.58
CA LEU A 79 11.42 16.44 6.32
C LEU A 79 11.92 15.51 5.20
N GLY A 80 13.24 15.32 5.09
CA GLY A 80 13.83 14.43 4.09
C GLY A 80 13.43 12.98 4.31
N ILE A 81 13.43 12.53 5.57
CA ILE A 81 12.96 11.18 5.94
C ILE A 81 11.49 10.99 5.55
N ALA A 82 10.62 11.94 5.93
CA ALA A 82 9.20 11.88 5.64
C ALA A 82 8.91 11.90 4.12
N LEU A 83 9.64 12.73 3.37
CA LEU A 83 9.55 12.77 1.90
C LEU A 83 10.02 11.47 1.27
N THR A 84 11.13 10.90 1.71
CA THR A 84 11.62 9.62 1.19
C THR A 84 10.63 8.49 1.46
N ALA A 85 10.07 8.42 2.67
CA ALA A 85 9.08 7.41 3.01
C ALA A 85 7.79 7.54 2.17
N GLY A 86 7.28 8.77 2.00
CA GLY A 86 6.11 9.03 1.17
C GLY A 86 6.37 8.76 -0.31
N ALA A 87 7.50 9.22 -0.85
CA ALA A 87 7.88 9.03 -2.25
C ALA A 87 8.13 7.54 -2.55
N ALA A 88 8.88 6.83 -1.70
CA ALA A 88 9.11 5.40 -1.86
C ALA A 88 7.79 4.62 -1.86
N ALA A 89 6.90 4.89 -0.90
CA ALA A 89 5.58 4.26 -0.86
C ALA A 89 4.78 4.55 -2.14
N ALA A 90 4.71 5.82 -2.58
CA ALA A 90 3.96 6.22 -3.77
C ALA A 90 4.50 5.53 -5.04
N THR A 91 5.82 5.50 -5.23
CA THR A 91 6.46 4.84 -6.37
C THR A 91 6.17 3.34 -6.36
N LEU A 92 6.34 2.67 -5.22
CA LEU A 92 6.13 1.23 -5.12
C LEU A 92 4.65 0.85 -5.28
N VAL A 93 3.72 1.66 -4.79
CA VAL A 93 2.29 1.50 -5.08
C VAL A 93 2.01 1.64 -6.58
N GLN A 94 2.65 2.59 -7.26
CA GLN A 94 2.48 2.71 -8.71
C GLN A 94 3.02 1.48 -9.45
N CYS A 95 4.20 0.98 -9.06
CA CYS A 95 4.84 -0.16 -9.71
C CYS A 95 4.12 -1.49 -9.42
N TYR A 96 3.76 -1.75 -8.18
CA TYR A 96 3.29 -3.06 -7.71
C TYR A 96 1.79 -3.11 -7.39
N GLY A 97 1.10 -1.96 -7.37
CA GLY A 97 -0.31 -1.86 -7.01
C GLY A 97 -1.21 -2.69 -7.93
N HIS A 98 -0.95 -2.69 -9.25
CA HIS A 98 -1.71 -3.47 -10.22
C HIS A 98 -1.44 -4.98 -10.15
N ILE A 99 -0.32 -5.40 -9.53
CA ILE A 99 0.10 -6.81 -9.44
C ILE A 99 -0.42 -7.42 -8.13
N SER A 100 -0.13 -6.76 -7.01
CA SER A 100 -0.30 -7.33 -5.67
C SER A 100 -1.28 -6.57 -4.77
N GLY A 101 -1.56 -5.31 -5.09
CA GLY A 101 -2.18 -4.35 -4.17
C GLY A 101 -1.17 -3.51 -3.38
N ALA A 102 0.12 -3.86 -3.44
CA ALA A 102 1.23 -3.15 -2.79
C ALA A 102 0.96 -2.85 -1.30
N HIS A 103 0.62 -3.89 -0.54
CA HIS A 103 0.38 -3.78 0.89
C HIS A 103 1.66 -3.42 1.64
N MET A 104 2.78 -4.04 1.28
CA MET A 104 4.14 -3.80 1.81
C MET A 104 4.23 -3.81 3.35
N ASN A 105 3.20 -4.38 4.01
CA ASN A 105 2.99 -4.26 5.44
C ASN A 105 2.07 -5.38 5.93
N PRO A 106 2.54 -6.20 6.91
CA PRO A 106 1.74 -7.26 7.50
C PRO A 106 0.43 -6.76 8.13
N ALA A 107 0.45 -5.58 8.78
CA ALA A 107 -0.74 -5.00 9.41
C ALA A 107 -1.79 -4.58 8.37
N VAL A 108 -1.36 -3.99 7.25
CA VAL A 108 -2.26 -3.62 6.14
C VAL A 108 -2.88 -4.88 5.54
N THR A 109 -2.09 -5.93 5.35
CA THR A 109 -2.55 -7.22 4.82
C THR A 109 -3.56 -7.89 5.76
N LEU A 110 -3.33 -7.84 7.07
CA LEU A 110 -4.28 -8.33 8.08
C LEU A 110 -5.57 -7.49 8.12
N ALA A 111 -5.48 -6.17 7.93
CA ALA A 111 -6.68 -5.33 7.82
C ALA A 111 -7.51 -5.66 6.56
N THR A 112 -6.86 -5.95 5.43
CA THR A 112 -7.56 -6.42 4.22
C THR A 112 -8.15 -7.81 4.39
N PHE A 113 -7.51 -8.67 5.21
CA PHE A 113 -8.05 -9.96 5.60
C PHE A 113 -9.29 -9.82 6.50
N ALA A 114 -9.26 -8.95 7.50
CA ALA A 114 -10.37 -8.68 8.40
C ALA A 114 -11.61 -8.17 7.65
N THR A 115 -11.40 -7.38 6.59
CA THR A 115 -12.47 -6.91 5.68
C THR A 115 -12.92 -7.96 4.65
N ARG A 116 -12.43 -9.21 4.74
CA ARG A 116 -12.71 -10.34 3.83
C ARG A 116 -12.41 -10.07 2.36
N LYS A 117 -11.49 -9.14 2.07
CA LYS A 117 -11.09 -8.79 0.70
C LYS A 117 -10.03 -9.75 0.13
N VAL A 118 -9.40 -10.56 0.98
CA VAL A 118 -8.26 -11.45 0.63
C VAL A 118 -8.44 -12.82 1.29
N SER A 119 -8.03 -13.91 0.63
CA SER A 119 -8.10 -15.26 1.20
C SER A 119 -7.05 -15.47 2.29
N SER A 120 -7.34 -16.32 3.27
CA SER A 120 -6.45 -16.60 4.41
C SER A 120 -5.06 -17.08 3.97
N LEU A 121 -5.00 -17.85 2.88
CA LEU A 121 -3.74 -18.37 2.35
C LEU A 121 -2.91 -17.28 1.68
N ARG A 122 -3.55 -16.39 0.91
CA ARG A 122 -2.88 -15.25 0.29
C ARG A 122 -2.36 -14.28 1.35
N THR A 123 -3.12 -14.04 2.42
CA THR A 123 -2.67 -13.26 3.58
C THR A 123 -1.41 -13.85 4.22
N LEU A 124 -1.39 -15.16 4.49
CA LEU A 124 -0.22 -15.81 5.09
C LEU A 124 1.02 -15.68 4.19
N LEU A 125 0.88 -15.96 2.90
CA LEU A 125 1.99 -15.85 1.95
C LEU A 125 2.50 -14.42 1.83
N TYR A 126 1.61 -13.43 1.78
CA TYR A 126 1.98 -12.01 1.75
C TYR A 126 2.77 -11.62 2.99
N VAL A 127 2.30 -11.99 4.19
CA VAL A 127 3.01 -11.68 5.44
C VAL A 127 4.41 -12.30 5.44
N THR A 128 4.55 -13.57 5.05
CA THR A 128 5.87 -14.21 4.97
C THR A 128 6.80 -13.55 3.95
N ALA A 129 6.26 -13.14 2.80
CA ALA A 129 7.00 -12.45 1.76
C ALA A 129 7.43 -11.03 2.20
N GLN A 130 6.55 -10.30 2.87
CA GLN A 130 6.83 -8.97 3.41
C GLN A 130 7.94 -9.05 4.48
N CYS A 131 7.84 -10.00 5.41
CA CYS A 131 8.89 -10.20 6.42
C CYS A 131 10.23 -10.58 5.76
N GLY A 132 10.23 -11.50 4.79
CA GLY A 132 11.44 -11.88 4.06
C GLY A 132 12.07 -10.71 3.31
N GLY A 133 11.26 -9.92 2.60
CA GLY A 133 11.69 -8.71 1.90
C GLY A 133 12.25 -7.65 2.85
N ALA A 134 11.57 -7.39 3.97
CA ALA A 134 12.03 -6.45 4.98
C ALA A 134 13.39 -6.84 5.57
N ILE A 135 13.57 -8.12 5.91
CA ILE A 135 14.84 -8.63 6.44
C ILE A 135 15.94 -8.48 5.38
N ALA A 136 15.68 -8.85 4.12
CA ALA A 136 16.66 -8.72 3.05
C ALA A 136 17.04 -7.25 2.78
N GLY A 137 16.08 -6.32 2.83
CA GLY A 137 16.33 -4.90 2.64
C GLY A 137 17.17 -4.31 3.77
N ALA A 138 16.87 -4.67 5.02
CA ALA A 138 17.67 -4.28 6.18
C ALA A 138 19.07 -4.92 6.16
N ALA A 139 19.18 -6.19 5.77
CA ALA A 139 20.46 -6.90 5.66
C ALA A 139 21.37 -6.27 4.59
N LEU A 140 20.82 -5.84 3.46
CA LEU A 140 21.59 -5.16 2.41
C LEU A 140 22.09 -3.77 2.86
N LEU A 141 21.35 -3.10 3.75
CA LEU A 141 21.79 -1.82 4.31
C LEU A 141 22.88 -2.02 5.39
N TYR A 142 22.85 -3.15 6.09
CA TYR A 142 23.80 -3.47 7.15
C TYR A 142 25.14 -4.03 6.62
N GLY A 143 25.10 -4.83 5.54
CA GLY A 143 26.27 -5.46 4.93
C GLY A 143 27.08 -4.50 4.07
#